data_AF-A0A559R8P3-F1
#
_entry.id   AF-A0A559R8P3-F1
#
_cell.length_a   1.000
_cell.length_b   1.000
_cell.length_c   1.000
_cell.angle_alpha   90.00
_cell.angle_beta   90.00
_cell.angle_gamma   90.00
#
_symmetry.space_group_name_H-M   'P 1'
#
loop_
_entity.id
_entity.type
_entity.pdbx_description
1 polymer ?
#
loop_
_entity_poly.entity_id
_entity_poly.type
_entity_poly.pdbx_seq_one_letter_code
_entity_poly.pdbx_strand_id
1 'polypeptide(L)'
;MNIIPIILASVLGATVTFYVSEQLKQGPVRASALLSLTIGLFFYCFPNVLNVYLTQNIPLVFIGASFIGMASPKGKNNYLLLAFAGLLFSIVYINKSAFFKGYGGALGTLAFIALITTLFFAHLLTHKSKMLSRFKWMKNKVFNNENN
;
A
#
# COMPACT_ATOMS: atom_id res chain seq x y z
N MET A 1 -7.38 19.78 -11.10
CA MET A 1 -7.64 18.34 -11.29
C MET A 1 -7.82 17.70 -9.93
N ASN A 2 -8.89 16.92 -9.72
CA ASN A 2 -9.15 16.31 -8.42
C ASN A 2 -8.33 15.02 -8.27
N ILE A 3 -7.27 15.06 -7.48
CA ILE A 3 -6.39 13.90 -7.21
C ILE A 3 -6.94 12.96 -6.14
N ILE A 4 -7.92 13.44 -5.35
CA ILE A 4 -8.51 12.71 -4.23
C ILE A 4 -9.02 11.32 -4.64
N PRO A 5 -9.77 11.15 -5.76
CA PRO A 5 -10.26 9.82 -6.14
C PRO A 5 -9.14 8.84 -6.50
N ILE A 6 -8.00 9.33 -6.99
CA ILE A 6 -6.82 8.50 -7.32
C ILE A 6 -6.19 7.95 -6.03
N ILE A 7 -6.02 8.81 -5.03
CA ILE A 7 -5.48 8.42 -3.72
C ILE A 7 -6.43 7.43 -3.05
N LEU A 8 -7.74 7.68 -3.08
CA LEU A 8 -8.73 6.77 -2.54
C LEU A 8 -8.71 5.42 -3.26
N ALA A 9 -8.65 5.41 -4.60
CA ALA A 9 -8.56 4.19 -5.38
C ALA A 9 -7.29 3.38 -5.07
N SER A 10 -6.14 4.04 -4.82
CA SER A 10 -4.92 3.32 -4.47
C SER A 10 -5.00 2.71 -3.07
N VAL A 11 -5.46 3.46 -2.07
CA VAL A 11 -5.58 2.99 -0.70
C VAL A 11 -6.57 1.83 -0.62
N LEU A 12 -7.72 1.97 -1.29
CA LEU A 12 -8.71 0.90 -1.41
C LEU A 12 -8.16 -0.30 -2.18
N GLY A 13 -7.45 -0.07 -3.28
CA GLY A 13 -6.83 -1.15 -4.07
C GLY A 13 -5.86 -2.00 -3.26
N ALA A 14 -4.98 -1.38 -2.48
CA ALA A 14 -4.05 -2.11 -1.62
C ALA A 14 -4.79 -2.86 -0.50
N THR A 15 -5.68 -2.17 0.22
CA THR A 15 -6.36 -2.73 1.40
C THR A 15 -7.37 -3.82 1.07
N VAL A 16 -8.22 -3.60 0.04
CA VAL A 16 -9.22 -4.56 -0.40
C VAL A 16 -8.56 -5.79 -1.02
N THR A 17 -7.48 -5.61 -1.80
CA THR A 17 -6.74 -6.78 -2.36
C THR A 17 -6.14 -7.63 -1.26
N PHE A 18 -5.54 -7.01 -0.24
CA PHE A 18 -5.03 -7.74 0.93
C PHE A 18 -6.16 -8.45 1.68
N TYR A 19 -7.30 -7.78 1.89
CA TYR A 19 -8.47 -8.36 2.54
C TYR A 19 -9.00 -9.58 1.79
N VAL A 20 -9.23 -9.47 0.48
CA VAL A 20 -9.73 -10.58 -0.35
C VAL A 20 -8.71 -11.72 -0.44
N SER A 21 -7.41 -11.40 -0.49
CA SER A 21 -6.34 -12.41 -0.49
C SER A 21 -6.34 -13.21 0.81
N GLU A 22 -6.32 -12.53 1.96
CA GLU A 22 -6.09 -13.16 3.25
C GLU A 22 -7.36 -13.63 3.96
N GLN A 23 -8.43 -12.83 3.97
CA GLN A 23 -9.67 -13.16 4.69
C GLN A 23 -10.58 -14.08 3.87
N LEU A 24 -10.70 -13.85 2.56
CA LEU A 24 -11.52 -14.67 1.67
C LEU A 24 -10.77 -15.85 1.05
N LYS A 25 -9.50 -16.05 1.43
CA LYS A 25 -8.62 -17.15 1.00
C LYS A 25 -8.57 -17.35 -0.52
N GLN A 26 -8.80 -16.28 -1.30
CA GLN A 26 -8.74 -16.34 -2.76
C GLN A 26 -7.28 -16.45 -3.25
N GLY A 27 -6.32 -16.16 -2.39
CA GLY A 27 -4.91 -16.13 -2.71
C GLY A 27 -4.49 -14.81 -3.40
N PRO A 28 -3.20 -14.46 -3.30
CA PRO A 28 -2.70 -13.14 -3.68
C PRO A 28 -2.99 -12.78 -5.13
N VAL A 29 -2.68 -13.69 -6.07
CA VAL A 29 -2.79 -13.44 -7.51
C VAL A 29 -4.26 -13.34 -7.95
N ARG A 30 -5.13 -14.25 -7.47
CA ARG A 30 -6.55 -14.26 -7.86
C ARG A 30 -7.27 -13.04 -7.29
N ALA A 31 -6.98 -12.64 -6.06
CA ALA A 31 -7.53 -11.43 -5.46
C ALA A 31 -7.21 -10.19 -6.32
N SER A 32 -5.93 -9.98 -6.65
CA SER A 32 -5.50 -8.86 -7.49
C SER A 32 -6.15 -8.88 -8.88
N ALA A 33 -6.16 -10.04 -9.55
CA ALA A 33 -6.74 -10.18 -10.89
C ALA A 33 -8.25 -9.94 -10.90
N LEU A 34 -9.01 -10.54 -9.98
CA LEU A 34 -10.46 -10.40 -9.91
C LEU A 34 -10.89 -8.95 -9.64
N LEU A 35 -10.29 -8.30 -8.64
CA LEU A 35 -10.61 -6.92 -8.28
C LEU A 35 -10.23 -5.94 -9.40
N SER A 36 -9.04 -6.10 -9.98
CA SER A 36 -8.56 -5.22 -11.06
C SER A 36 -9.40 -5.39 -12.34
N LEU A 37 -9.79 -6.62 -12.68
CA LEU A 37 -10.71 -6.89 -13.79
C LEU A 37 -12.08 -6.26 -13.55
N THR A 38 -12.64 -6.40 -12.34
CA THR A 38 -13.95 -5.84 -12.00
C THR A 38 -13.96 -4.32 -12.18
N ILE A 39 -12.92 -3.64 -11.73
CA ILE A 39 -12.83 -2.18 -11.84
C ILE A 39 -12.54 -1.75 -13.27
N GLY A 40 -11.65 -2.44 -13.98
CA GLY A 40 -11.40 -2.20 -15.40
C GLY A 40 -12.67 -2.34 -16.24
N LEU A 41 -13.44 -3.41 -16.00
CA LEU A 41 -14.69 -3.68 -16.71
C LEU A 41 -15.77 -2.64 -16.37
N PHE A 42 -15.86 -2.24 -15.09
CA PHE A 42 -16.79 -1.19 -14.66
C PHE A 42 -16.54 0.12 -15.42
N PHE A 43 -15.29 0.60 -15.47
CA PHE A 43 -14.96 1.84 -16.19
C PHE A 43 -15.02 1.69 -17.71
N TYR A 44 -14.87 0.48 -18.25
CA TYR A 44 -15.08 0.19 -19.67
C TYR A 44 -16.56 0.25 -20.06
N CYS A 45 -17.44 -0.37 -19.27
CA CYS A 45 -18.89 -0.36 -19.53
C CYS A 45 -19.53 1.01 -19.26
N PHE A 46 -18.99 1.78 -18.30
CA PHE A 46 -19.54 3.06 -17.89
C PHE A 46 -18.52 4.21 -18.05
N PRO A 47 -18.14 4.56 -19.30
CA PRO A 47 -17.07 5.54 -19.54
C PRO A 47 -17.44 6.98 -19.13
N ASN A 48 -18.73 7.29 -19.05
CA ASN A 48 -19.24 8.65 -18.82
C ASN A 48 -19.51 8.99 -17.33
N VAL A 49 -19.18 8.10 -16.39
CA VAL A 49 -19.48 8.31 -14.95
C VAL A 49 -18.55 9.36 -14.34
N LEU A 50 -17.30 9.41 -14.80
CA LEU A 50 -16.29 10.35 -14.33
C LEU A 50 -15.63 11.09 -15.50
N ASN A 51 -14.88 12.15 -15.16
CA ASN A 51 -14.04 12.85 -16.12
C ASN A 51 -13.09 11.87 -16.83
N VAL A 52 -12.86 12.07 -18.13
CA VAL A 52 -12.01 11.24 -19.00
C VAL A 52 -10.66 10.90 -18.34
N TYR A 53 -10.03 11.86 -17.67
CA TYR A 53 -8.77 11.63 -16.97
C TYR A 53 -8.91 10.63 -15.81
N LEU A 54 -9.96 10.74 -15.01
CA LEU A 54 -10.21 9.86 -13.86
C LEU A 54 -10.58 8.44 -14.31
N THR A 55 -11.43 8.32 -15.32
CA THR A 55 -11.85 7.04 -15.92
C THR A 55 -10.65 6.23 -16.42
N GLN A 56 -9.63 6.89 -16.98
CA GLN A 56 -8.42 6.21 -17.46
C GLN A 56 -7.43 5.89 -16.33
N ASN A 57 -7.26 6.79 -15.36
CA ASN A 57 -6.23 6.63 -14.33
C ASN A 57 -6.66 5.72 -13.18
N ILE A 58 -7.95 5.68 -12.80
CA ILE A 58 -8.41 4.87 -11.66
C ILE A 58 -8.12 3.38 -11.85
N PRO A 59 -8.44 2.74 -13.00
CA PRO A 59 -8.10 1.33 -13.23
C PRO A 59 -6.59 1.05 -13.16
N LEU A 60 -5.77 1.94 -13.73
CA LEU A 60 -4.30 1.84 -13.73
C LEU A 60 -3.71 1.94 -12.32
N VAL A 61 -4.22 2.88 -11.52
CA VAL A 61 -3.80 3.08 -10.14
C VAL A 61 -4.25 1.92 -9.28
N PHE A 62 -5.47 1.42 -9.50
CA PHE A 62 -6.01 0.31 -8.75
C PHE A 62 -5.21 -0.97 -8.98
N ILE A 63 -4.90 -1.32 -10.23
CA ILE A 63 -4.08 -2.52 -10.52
C ILE A 63 -2.66 -2.38 -9.96
N GLY A 64 -2.06 -1.18 -10.00
CA GLY A 64 -0.76 -0.94 -9.38
C GLY A 64 -0.80 -1.10 -7.85
N ALA A 65 -1.83 -0.53 -7.21
CA ALA A 65 -1.99 -0.64 -5.77
C ALA A 65 -2.37 -2.04 -5.30
N SER A 66 -3.06 -2.84 -6.13
CA SER A 66 -3.37 -4.23 -5.81
C SER A 66 -2.11 -5.08 -5.66
N PHE A 67 -1.02 -4.75 -6.37
CA PHE A 67 0.29 -5.42 -6.18
C PHE A 67 0.86 -5.18 -4.78
N ILE A 68 0.64 -4.00 -4.20
CA ILE A 68 1.03 -3.69 -2.81
C ILE A 68 0.26 -4.60 -1.86
N GLY A 69 -1.06 -4.73 -2.06
CA GLY A 69 -1.91 -5.63 -1.29
C GLY A 69 -1.49 -7.11 -1.41
N MET A 70 -1.12 -7.52 -2.61
CA MET A 70 -0.70 -8.87 -2.94
C MET A 70 0.65 -9.25 -2.32
N ALA A 71 1.62 -8.33 -2.32
CA ALA A 71 2.98 -8.54 -1.83
C ALA A 71 3.17 -8.21 -0.34
N SER A 72 2.12 -7.73 0.34
CA SER A 72 2.20 -7.36 1.74
C SER A 72 2.30 -8.60 2.65
N PRO A 73 3.15 -8.55 3.70
CA PRO A 73 3.30 -9.67 4.62
C PRO A 73 2.00 -9.96 5.38
N LYS A 74 1.83 -11.20 5.86
CA LYS A 74 0.63 -11.60 6.61
C LYS A 74 0.74 -11.10 8.05
N GLY A 75 -0.19 -10.25 8.50
CA GLY A 75 -0.20 -9.73 9.87
C GLY A 75 -1.40 -8.84 10.18
N LYS A 76 -1.93 -8.92 11.42
CA LYS A 76 -3.15 -8.19 11.85
C LYS A 76 -3.00 -6.66 11.84
N ASN A 77 -1.78 -6.13 11.96
CA ASN A 77 -1.53 -4.68 12.03
C ASN A 77 -1.15 -4.04 10.67
N ASN A 78 -1.35 -4.76 9.56
CA ASN A 78 -0.87 -4.32 8.25
C ASN A 78 -1.81 -3.35 7.52
N TYR A 79 -3.07 -3.18 7.91
CA TYR A 79 -4.01 -2.31 7.19
C TYR A 79 -3.58 -0.84 7.18
N LEU A 80 -3.04 -0.33 8.28
CA LEU A 80 -2.47 1.03 8.32
C LEU A 80 -1.23 1.14 7.43
N LEU A 81 -0.37 0.11 7.44
CA LEU A 81 0.83 0.06 6.62
C LEU A 81 0.48 0.01 5.12
N LEU A 82 -0.54 -0.77 4.75
CA LEU A 82 -1.11 -0.84 3.41
C LEU A 82 -1.70 0.51 2.96
N ALA A 83 -2.40 1.21 3.85
CA ALA A 83 -2.92 2.54 3.55
C ALA A 83 -1.80 3.55 3.30
N PHE A 84 -0.74 3.54 4.13
CA PHE A 84 0.45 4.38 3.91
C PHE A 84 1.18 4.03 2.62
N ALA A 85 1.36 2.73 2.31
CA ALA A 85 1.98 2.29 1.08
C ALA A 85 1.17 2.68 -0.16
N GLY A 86 -0.16 2.53 -0.11
CA GLY A 86 -1.07 2.98 -1.17
C GLY A 86 -1.02 4.50 -1.37
N LEU A 87 -0.94 5.27 -0.28
CA LEU A 87 -0.79 6.72 -0.33
C LEU A 87 0.54 7.11 -0.98
N LEU A 88 1.66 6.53 -0.53
CA LEU A 88 2.97 6.76 -1.17
C LEU A 88 2.95 6.40 -2.65
N PHE A 89 2.39 5.24 -3.00
CA PHE A 89 2.25 4.84 -4.40
C PHE A 89 1.48 5.86 -5.24
N SER A 90 0.36 6.39 -4.75
CA SER A 90 -0.41 7.41 -5.47
C SER A 90 0.39 8.69 -5.70
N ILE A 91 1.18 9.13 -4.73
CA ILE A 91 2.05 10.31 -4.85
C ILE A 91 3.09 10.07 -5.95
N VAL A 92 3.77 8.92 -5.93
CA VAL A 92 4.79 8.61 -6.95
C VAL A 92 4.13 8.42 -8.33
N TYR A 93 2.93 7.80 -8.39
CA TYR A 93 2.17 7.65 -9.63
C TYR A 93 1.80 8.99 -10.26
N ILE A 94 1.33 9.96 -9.46
CA ILE A 94 0.94 11.29 -9.97
C ILE A 94 2.18 12.07 -10.46
N ASN A 95 3.31 11.92 -9.77
CA ASN A 95 4.57 12.57 -10.12
C ASN A 95 5.44 11.77 -11.10
N LYS A 96 4.91 10.70 -11.70
CA LYS A 96 5.70 9.87 -12.61
C LYS A 96 6.13 10.69 -13.83
N SER A 97 7.42 10.67 -14.13
CA SER A 97 7.96 11.34 -15.30
C SER A 97 7.50 10.63 -16.59
N ALA A 98 7.50 11.35 -17.71
CA ALA A 98 7.22 10.77 -19.02
C ALA A 98 8.19 9.66 -19.42
N PHE A 99 9.31 9.51 -18.71
CA PHE A 99 10.29 8.44 -18.89
C PHE A 99 9.68 7.04 -18.75
N PHE A 100 8.62 6.88 -17.95
CA PHE A 100 7.94 5.60 -17.80
C PHE A 100 6.90 5.30 -18.89
N LYS A 101 6.67 6.22 -19.85
CA LYS A 101 5.75 5.98 -20.96
C LYS A 101 6.35 4.94 -21.92
N GLY A 102 5.62 3.87 -22.17
CA GLY A 102 6.02 2.80 -23.10
C GLY A 102 6.79 1.64 -22.46
N TYR A 103 7.20 1.75 -21.19
CA TYR A 103 7.83 0.65 -20.47
C TYR A 103 6.78 -0.24 -19.78
N GLY A 104 6.74 -1.51 -20.17
CA GLY A 104 5.98 -2.54 -19.46
C GLY A 104 6.50 -2.71 -18.02
N GLY A 105 5.59 -2.88 -17.06
CA GLY A 105 5.94 -3.13 -15.65
C GLY A 105 6.15 -1.88 -14.79
N ALA A 106 6.02 -0.66 -15.33
CA ALA A 106 6.20 0.58 -14.55
C ALA A 106 5.29 0.69 -13.30
N LEU A 107 4.04 0.20 -13.39
CA LEU A 107 3.14 0.21 -12.23
C LEU A 107 3.64 -0.71 -11.10
N GLY A 108 4.19 -1.86 -11.48
CA GLY A 108 4.75 -2.83 -10.53
C GLY A 108 6.00 -2.30 -9.83
N THR A 109 6.88 -1.62 -10.56
CA THR A 109 8.09 -1.01 -9.95
C THR A 109 7.73 0.11 -8.98
N LEU A 110 6.78 0.96 -9.34
CA LEU A 110 6.26 2.00 -8.46
C LEU A 110 5.63 1.41 -7.18
N ALA A 111 4.83 0.35 -7.32
CA ALA A 111 4.22 -0.35 -6.21
C ALA A 111 5.27 -0.98 -5.29
N PHE A 112 6.30 -1.60 -5.87
CA PHE A 112 7.41 -2.21 -5.14
C PHE A 112 8.20 -1.18 -4.33
N ILE A 113 8.56 -0.04 -4.95
CA ILE A 113 9.26 1.05 -4.26
C ILE A 113 8.43 1.55 -3.08
N ALA A 114 7.14 1.85 -3.30
CA ALA A 114 6.25 2.34 -2.25
C ALA A 114 6.11 1.34 -1.09
N LEU A 115 5.95 0.04 -1.40
CA LEU A 115 5.83 -1.01 -0.38
C LEU A 115 7.12 -1.15 0.43
N ILE A 116 8.29 -1.23 -0.21
CA ILE A 116 9.58 -1.36 0.48
C ILE A 116 9.85 -0.15 1.36
N THR A 117 9.64 1.08 0.85
CA THR A 117 9.82 2.29 1.65
C THR A 117 8.96 2.26 2.91
N THR A 118 7.70 1.81 2.78
CA THR A 118 6.79 1.72 3.93
C THR A 118 7.21 0.64 4.92
N LEU A 119 7.61 -0.55 4.43
CA LEU A 119 8.10 -1.64 5.27
C LEU A 119 9.38 -1.25 6.00
N PHE A 120 10.31 -0.59 5.32
CA PHE A 120 11.54 -0.09 5.90
C PHE A 120 11.26 0.92 7.02
N PHE A 121 10.36 1.87 6.78
CA PHE A 121 9.97 2.85 7.79
C PHE A 121 9.31 2.19 9.01
N ALA A 122 8.42 1.23 8.80
CA ALA A 122 7.80 0.46 9.89
C ALA A 122 8.82 -0.37 10.68
N HIS A 123 9.82 -0.95 9.99
CA HIS A 123 10.91 -1.68 10.62
C HIS A 123 11.76 -0.77 11.53
N LEU A 124 12.10 0.45 11.07
CA LEU A 124 12.84 1.43 11.88
C LEU A 124 12.07 1.85 13.13
N LEU A 125 10.77 2.11 13.01
CA LEU A 125 9.92 2.51 14.15
C LEU A 125 9.80 1.40 15.20
N THR A 126 9.64 0.14 14.77
CA THR A 126 9.52 -1.00 15.69
C THR A 126 10.84 -1.32 16.39
N HIS A 127 11.99 -1.16 15.73
CA HIS A 127 13.30 -1.38 16.34
C HIS A 127 13.64 -0.33 17.43
N LYS A 128 13.29 0.94 17.20
CA LYS A 128 13.50 2.02 18.18
C LYS A 128 12.72 1.78 19.47
N SER A 129 11.50 1.23 19.39
CA SER A 129 10.65 0.89 20.54
C SER A 129 11.20 -0.26 21.41
N LYS A 130 11.70 -1.34 20.79
CA LYS A 130 12.35 -2.44 21.53
C LYS A 130 13.65 -2.00 22.22
N MET A 131 14.42 -1.13 21.59
CA MET A 131 15.65 -0.58 22.19
C MET A 131 15.33 0.38 23.35
N LEU A 132 14.36 1.29 23.18
CA LEU A 132 13.96 2.21 24.26
C LEU A 132 13.35 1.48 25.47
N SER A 133 12.52 0.46 25.24
CA SER A 133 11.94 -0.35 26.32
C SER A 133 13.00 -1.18 27.05
N ARG A 134 13.98 -1.75 26.34
CA ARG A 134 15.17 -2.38 26.95
C ARG A 134 16.00 -1.40 27.77
N PHE A 135 16.25 -0.20 27.25
CA PHE A 135 17.00 0.83 27.96
C PHE A 135 16.25 1.33 29.22
N LYS A 136 14.93 1.50 29.13
CA LYS A 136 14.08 1.88 30.26
C LYS A 136 13.99 0.77 31.32
N TRP A 137 13.96 -0.51 30.91
CA TRP A 137 14.02 -1.66 31.81
C TRP A 137 15.38 -1.77 32.51
N MET A 138 16.48 -1.60 31.77
CA MET A 138 17.83 -1.58 32.35
C MET A 138 18.02 -0.43 33.34
N LYS A 139 17.57 0.79 32.98
CA LYS A 139 17.59 1.94 33.89
C LYS A 139 16.80 1.65 35.17
N ASN A 140 15.56 1.17 35.06
CA ASN A 140 14.77 0.85 36.25
C ASN A 140 15.39 -0.27 37.10
N LYS A 141 16.06 -1.25 36.49
CA LYS A 141 16.72 -2.34 37.24
C LYS A 141 17.99 -1.87 37.98
N VAL A 142 18.75 -0.93 37.42
CA VAL A 142 19.94 -0.36 38.07
C VAL A 142 19.53 0.60 39.19
N PHE A 143 18.56 1.48 38.96
CA PHE A 143 18.16 2.48 39.97
C PHE A 143 17.26 1.95 41.10
N ASN A 144 16.59 0.79 40.95
CA ASN A 144 15.85 0.17 42.07
C ASN A 144 16.69 -0.78 42.94
N ASN A 145 17.93 -1.07 42.57
CA ASN A 145 18.80 -1.99 43.32
C ASN A 145 19.72 -1.27 44.33
N GLU A 146 19.64 0.07 44.41
CA GLU A 146 20.38 0.90 45.38
C GLU A 146 19.55 1.26 46.63
N ASN A 147 18.28 0.83 46.70
CA ASN A 147 17.35 1.14 47.81
C ASN A 147 17.00 -0.09 48.68
N ASN A 148 17.76 -1.19 48.60
CA ASN A 148 17.68 -2.37 49.47
C ASN A 148 19.06 -2.66 50.07
#